data_AF-A0A949LFY0-F1
#
_entry.id   AF-A0A949LFY0-F1
#
_cell.length_a   1.000
_cell.length_b   1.000
_cell.length_c   1.000
_cell.angle_alpha   90.00
_cell.angle_beta   90.00
_cell.angle_gamma   90.00
#
_symmetry.space_group_name_H-M   'P 1'
#
loop_
_entity.id
_entity.type
_entity.pdbx_description
1 polymer ?
#
loop_
_entity_poly.entity_id
_entity_poly.type
_entity_poly.pdbx_seq_one_letter_code
_entity_poly.pdbx_strand_id
1 'polypeptide(L)' 'SRFRGVLGGVKPDTTITLWCYPDSFASYRQVREELHRLGIPTAGRPLPEGAPIGGSTEGSKSVVQ' A
#
# COMPACT_ATOMS: atom_id res chain seq x y z
N SER A 1 1.35 16.67 -7.19
CA SER A 1 0.49 15.74 -7.97
C SER A 1 -0.84 15.55 -7.24
N ARG A 2 -1.92 15.20 -7.95
CA ARG A 2 -3.24 14.94 -7.35
C ARG A 2 -3.18 13.89 -6.22
N PHE A 3 -2.38 12.83 -6.42
CA PHE A 3 -2.19 11.76 -5.44
C PHE A 3 -1.72 12.26 -4.06
N ARG A 4 -0.70 13.13 -4.03
CA ARG A 4 -0.21 13.71 -2.75
C ARG A 4 -1.25 14.59 -2.07
N GLY A 5 -2.08 15.29 -2.84
CA GLY A 5 -3.19 16.07 -2.30
C GLY A 5 -4.24 15.20 -1.62
N VAL A 6 -4.54 14.02 -2.18
CA VAL A 6 -5.42 13.05 -1.52
C VAL A 6 -4.79 12.50 -0.24
N LEU A 7 -3.49 12.12 -0.28
CA LEU A 7 -2.78 11.60 0.90
C LEU A 7 -2.74 12.58 2.07
N GLY A 8 -2.66 13.88 1.81
CA GLY A 8 -2.69 14.91 2.86
C GLY A 8 -4.03 15.07 3.58
N GLY A 9 -5.13 14.55 3.00
CA GLY A 9 -6.48 14.62 3.57
C GLY A 9 -6.94 13.32 4.24
N VAL A 10 -6.10 12.29 4.30
CA VAL A 10 -6.47 10.99 4.84
C VAL A 10 -6.45 11.03 6.36
N LYS A 11 -7.42 10.35 7.01
CA LYS A 11 -7.47 10.26 8.47
C LYS A 11 -6.31 9.42 9.01
N PRO A 12 -5.79 9.71 10.23
CA PRO A 12 -4.67 8.99 10.82
C PRO A 12 -4.87 7.48 11.02
N ASP A 13 -6.12 7.02 11.09
CA ASP A 13 -6.51 5.61 11.26
C ASP A 13 -6.61 4.83 9.94
N THR A 14 -6.40 5.50 8.80
CA THR A 14 -6.52 4.87 7.49
C THR A 14 -5.25 4.12 7.15
N THR A 15 -5.36 2.81 6.92
CA THR A 15 -4.27 1.97 6.43
C THR A 15 -4.30 1.85 4.91
N ILE A 16 -3.16 2.07 4.25
CA ILE A 16 -2.99 1.80 2.82
C ILE A 16 -2.37 0.42 2.64
N THR A 17 -2.99 -0.44 1.84
CA THR A 17 -2.38 -1.74 1.47
C THR A 17 -1.74 -1.64 0.10
N LEU A 18 -0.45 -1.98 0.00
CA LEU A 18 0.30 -2.01 -1.26
C LEU A 18 0.52 -3.45 -1.73
N TRP A 19 0.08 -3.73 -2.95
CA TRP A 19 0.32 -4.99 -3.65
C TRP A 19 1.30 -4.70 -4.78
N CYS A 20 2.34 -5.52 -4.91
CA CYS A 20 3.39 -5.29 -5.89
C CYS A 20 3.98 -6.61 -6.35
N TYR A 21 4.27 -6.71 -7.64
CA TYR A 21 5.01 -7.84 -8.22
C TYR A 21 6.53 -7.69 -8.01
N PRO A 22 7.31 -8.78 -8.11
CA PRO A 22 8.74 -8.78 -7.78
C PRO A 22 9.58 -7.80 -8.58
N ASP A 23 9.24 -7.59 -9.85
CA ASP A 23 9.91 -6.66 -10.76
C ASP A 23 9.86 -5.19 -10.29
N SER A 24 8.91 -4.88 -9.40
CA SER A 24 8.62 -3.52 -8.93
C SER A 24 8.95 -3.31 -7.45
N PHE A 25 9.64 -4.25 -6.79
CA PHE A 25 9.98 -4.15 -5.35
C PHE A 25 10.84 -2.94 -4.99
N ALA A 26 11.69 -2.45 -5.91
CA ALA A 26 12.44 -1.21 -5.69
C ALA A 26 11.50 -0.01 -5.56
N SER A 27 10.52 0.12 -6.46
CA SER A 27 9.50 1.17 -6.42
C SER A 27 8.57 1.02 -5.22
N TYR A 28 8.19 -0.21 -4.86
CA TYR A 28 7.42 -0.50 -3.65
C TYR A 28 8.10 0.07 -2.40
N ARG A 29 9.42 -0.12 -2.25
CA ARG A 29 10.17 0.42 -1.11
C ARG A 29 10.09 1.95 -1.05
N GLN A 30 10.28 2.63 -2.18
CA GLN A 30 10.20 4.09 -2.26
C GLN A 30 8.80 4.62 -1.87
N VAL A 31 7.75 3.96 -2.34
CA VAL A 31 6.37 4.34 -1.99
C VAL A 31 6.10 4.11 -0.51
N ARG A 32 6.51 2.96 0.04
CA ARG A 32 6.34 2.62 1.46
C ARG A 32 7.08 3.61 2.37
N GLU A 33 8.30 4.00 2.00
CA GLU A 33 9.09 5.00 2.74
C GLU A 33 8.41 6.37 2.74
N GLU A 34 7.83 6.79 1.62
CA GLU A 34 7.10 8.05 1.56
C GLU A 34 5.82 8.01 2.41
N LEU A 35 5.06 6.91 2.39
CA LEU A 35 3.88 6.75 3.25
C LEU A 35 4.26 6.77 4.73
N HIS A 36 5.36 6.11 5.10
CA HIS A 36 5.90 6.15 6.45
C HIS A 36 6.31 7.57 6.86
N ARG A 37 6.99 8.32 5.98
CA ARG A 37 7.36 9.73 6.20
C ARG A 37 6.15 10.63 6.42
N LEU A 38 5.02 10.30 5.80
CA LEU A 38 3.74 10.99 5.96
C LEU A 38 2.94 10.52 7.18
N GLY A 39 3.43 9.54 7.95
CA GLY A 39 2.75 8.99 9.12
C GLY A 39 1.54 8.12 8.80
N ILE A 40 1.45 7.59 7.58
CA ILE A 40 0.32 6.79 7.12
C ILE A 40 0.62 5.30 7.34
N PRO A 41 -0.19 4.58 8.16
CA PRO A 41 -0.04 3.14 8.33
C PRO A 41 -0.11 2.41 6.99
N THR A 42 0.85 1.52 6.74
CA THR A 42 0.98 0.83 5.45
C THR A 42 1.12 -0.67 5.66
N ALA A 43 0.26 -1.45 5.00
CA ALA A 43 0.38 -2.90 4.91
C ALA A 43 1.00 -3.30 3.56
N GLY A 44 1.93 -4.25 3.57
CA GLY A 44 2.56 -4.78 2.37
C GLY A 44 2.03 -6.17 2.02
N ARG A 45 1.73 -6.41 0.74
CA ARG A 45 1.48 -7.73 0.18
C ARG A 45 2.31 -7.93 -1.09
N PRO A 46 3.64 -8.19 -0.96
CA PRO A 46 4.45 -8.58 -2.09
C PRO A 46 3.92 -9.89 -2.68
N LEU A 47 3.69 -9.90 -3.99
CA LEU A 47 3.07 -11.02 -4.69
C LEU A 47 4.12 -11.92 -5.33
N PRO A 48 3.87 -13.25 -5.39
CA PRO A 48 4.57 -14.12 -6.32
C PRO A 48 4.35 -13.67 -7.76
N GLU A 49 5.31 -14.00 -8.63
CA GLU A 49 5.17 -13.77 -10.07
C GLU A 49 3.94 -14.49 -10.63
N GLY A 50 3.17 -13.80 -11.48
CA GLY A 50 1.98 -14.36 -12.12
C GLY A 50 0.77 -14.58 -11.21
N ALA A 51 0.87 -14.31 -9.90
CA ALA A 51 -0.25 -14.46 -8.99
C ALA A 51 -1.33 -13.40 -9.27
N PRO A 52 -2.62 -13.77 -9.42
CA PRO A 52 -3.68 -12.78 -9.60
C PRO A 52 -3.87 -11.97 -8.31
N ILE A 53 -4.17 -10.68 -8.47
CA ILE A 53 -4.62 -9.84 -7.35
C ILE A 53 -6.07 -10.19 -7.05
N GLY A 54 -6.29 -10.95 -5.97
CA GLY A 54 -7.63 -11.28 -5.47
C GLY A 54 -8.10 -10.28 -4.43
N GLY A 55 -9.12 -9.47 -4.75
CA GLY A 55 -9.84 -8.64 -3.80
C GLY A 55 -11.25 -9.17 -3.58
N SER A 56 -11.65 -9.42 -2.33
CA SER A 56 -13.04 -9.73 -1.98
C SER A 56 -13.83 -8.43 -1.79
N THR A 57 -15.08 -8.39 -2.26
CA THR A 57 -16.02 -7.28 -2.01
C THR A 57 -16.42 -7.17 -0.54
N GLU A 58 -16.41 -8.27 0.19
CA GLU A 58 -16.61 -8.30 1.65
C GLU A 58 -15.38 -7.77 2.39
N GLY A 59 -14.21 -7.78 1.73
CA GLY A 59 -12.95 -7.27 2.25
C GLY A 59 -12.42 -8.04 3.48
N SER A 60 -11.11 -7.99 3.68
CA SER A 60 -10.53 -8.25 5.01
C SER A 60 -9.41 -7.24 5.23
N LYS A 61 -9.26 -6.78 6.47
CA LYS A 61 -8.16 -5.86 6.78
C LYS A 61 -6.84 -6.59 6.57
N SER A 62 -5.96 -6.01 5.75
CA SER A 62 -4.58 -6.49 5.67
C SER A 62 -3.88 -6.17 6.97
N VAL A 63 -3.08 -7.13 7.45
CA VAL A 63 -2.26 -6.94 8.65
C VAL A 63 -1.16 -5.93 8.30
N VAL A 64 -1.08 -4.86 9.09
CA VAL A 64 0.03 -3.90 9.08
C VAL A 64 1.23 -4.58 9.74
N GLN A 65 2.42 -4.48 9.13
CA GLN A 65 3.69 -4.97 9.68
C GLN A 65 4.62 -3.81 10.03
#